data_AF-A0A925YJ70-F1
#
_entry.id   AF-A0A925YJ70-F1
#
_cell.length_a   1.000
_cell.length_b   1.000
_cell.length_c   1.000
_cell.angle_alpha   90.00
_cell.angle_beta   90.00
_cell.angle_gamma   90.00
#
_symmetry.space_group_name_H-M   'P 1'
#
loop_
_entity.id
_entity.type
_entity.pdbx_description
1 polymer ?
#
loop_
_entity_poly.entity_id
_entity_poly.type
_entity_poly.pdbx_seq_one_letter_code
_entity_poly.pdbx_strand_id
1 'polypeptide(L)'
;MDERRKAAYRHLLYYGLISIRSSTGWAMESKMQASLPWLFHRDPSQTAHRVFWLADAFHNLAKYSALDFEGFDEQKFWNHMVQSMGEAGVDVNWYRETFQNLLRQDE
;
A
#
# COMPACT_ATOMS: atom_id res chain seq x y z
N MET A 1 -14.60 -0.86 -16.56
CA MET A 1 -14.26 0.23 -15.63
C MET A 1 -13.99 1.49 -16.44
N ASP A 2 -14.43 2.66 -15.98
CA ASP A 2 -14.14 3.94 -16.65
C ASP A 2 -12.70 4.44 -16.40
N GLU A 3 -12.19 5.31 -17.29
CA GLU A 3 -10.79 5.78 -17.23
C GLU A 3 -10.45 6.53 -15.94
N ARG A 4 -11.41 7.27 -15.36
CA ARG A 4 -11.20 7.99 -14.10
C ARG A 4 -10.94 7.01 -12.95
N ARG A 5 -11.75 5.95 -12.84
CA ARG A 5 -11.53 4.88 -11.87
C ARG A 5 -10.19 4.18 -12.09
N LYS A 6 -9.85 3.85 -13.34
CA LYS A 6 -8.54 3.24 -13.65
C LYS A 6 -7.38 4.13 -13.21
N ALA A 7 -7.46 5.44 -13.47
CA ALA A 7 -6.47 6.41 -13.03
C ALA A 7 -6.37 6.49 -11.50
N ALA A 8 -7.50 6.53 -10.79
CA ALA A 8 -7.54 6.54 -9.34
C ALA A 8 -6.89 5.27 -8.74
N TYR A 9 -7.14 4.09 -9.33
CA TYR A 9 -6.50 2.84 -8.91
C TYR A 9 -4.99 2.81 -9.19
N ARG A 10 -4.54 3.33 -10.35
CA ARG A 10 -3.10 3.48 -10.64
C ARG A 10 -2.41 4.41 -9.63
N HIS A 11 -3.09 5.47 -9.22
CA HIS A 11 -2.59 6.38 -8.21
C HIS A 11 -2.58 5.72 -6.81
N LEU A 12 -3.59 4.91 -6.50
CA LEU A 12 -3.61 4.12 -5.27
C LEU A 12 -2.43 3.13 -5.21
N LEU A 13 -2.09 2.50 -6.34
CA LEU A 13 -0.90 1.65 -6.45
C LEU A 13 0.38 2.43 -6.18
N TYR A 14 0.51 3.65 -6.71
CA TYR A 14 1.64 4.54 -6.42
C TYR A 14 1.80 4.80 -4.91
N TYR A 15 0.71 5.13 -4.21
CA TYR A 15 0.74 5.30 -2.76
C TYR A 15 1.09 4.00 -2.01
N GLY A 16 0.60 2.86 -2.48
CA GLY A 16 0.98 1.56 -1.94
C GLY A 16 2.48 1.29 -2.00
N LEU A 17 3.11 1.61 -3.14
CA LEU A 17 4.56 1.49 -3.32
C LEU A 17 5.33 2.44 -2.38
N ILE A 18 4.84 3.66 -2.16
CA ILE A 18 5.41 4.58 -1.16
C ILE A 18 5.33 3.97 0.24
N SER A 19 4.18 3.41 0.62
CA SER A 19 3.99 2.77 1.94
C SER A 19 4.97 1.61 2.16
N ILE A 20 5.17 0.76 1.15
CA ILE A 20 6.17 -0.33 1.18
C ILE A 20 7.59 0.24 1.31
N ARG A 21 7.92 1.25 0.52
CA ARG A 21 9.25 1.89 0.55
C ARG A 21 9.53 2.55 1.91
N SER A 22 8.56 3.24 2.49
CA SER A 22 8.70 3.89 3.81
C SER A 22 8.87 2.86 4.93
N SER A 23 8.26 1.69 4.78
CA SER A 23 8.35 0.58 5.75
C SER A 23 9.68 -0.19 5.65
N THR A 24 10.46 -0.01 4.59
CA THR A 24 11.76 -0.67 4.36
C THR A 24 12.98 0.22 4.66
N GLY A 25 12.78 1.41 5.23
CA GLY A 25 13.85 2.13 5.95
C GLY A 25 14.94 2.79 5.09
N TRP A 26 14.70 3.12 3.83
CA TRP A 26 15.65 3.88 3.02
C TRP A 26 15.70 5.36 3.49
N ALA A 27 16.54 5.70 4.49
CA ALA A 27 17.44 6.87 4.45
C ALA A 27 17.99 7.36 5.80
N MET A 28 17.38 7.07 6.96
CA MET A 28 17.80 7.71 8.22
C MET A 28 18.37 6.76 9.30
N GLU A 29 18.17 5.46 9.15
CA GLU A 29 18.39 4.54 10.27
C GLU A 29 19.84 4.02 10.39
N SER A 30 20.61 3.83 9.31
CA SER A 30 21.88 3.07 9.41
C SER A 30 22.98 3.74 10.24
N LYS A 31 23.09 5.07 10.25
CA LYS A 31 24.10 5.78 11.04
C LYS A 31 23.67 6.08 12.48
N MET A 32 22.39 6.38 12.72
CA MET A 32 21.89 6.65 14.08
C MET A 32 21.59 5.36 14.88
N GLN A 33 21.16 4.28 14.22
CA GLN A 33 20.97 2.97 14.87
C GLN A 33 22.28 2.39 15.40
N ALA A 34 23.39 2.58 14.69
CA ALA A 34 24.71 2.12 15.15
C ALA A 34 25.16 2.82 16.44
N SER A 35 24.76 4.08 16.65
CA SER A 35 25.13 4.85 17.85
C SER A 35 24.19 4.66 19.04
N LEU A 36 22.94 4.23 18.82
CA LEU A 36 21.90 4.14 19.85
C LEU A 36 20.97 2.92 19.62
N PRO A 37 21.48 1.69 19.70
CA PRO A 37 20.76 0.49 19.29
C PRO A 37 19.43 0.27 20.03
N TRP A 38 19.35 0.65 21.31
CA TRP A 38 18.14 0.51 22.14
C TRP A 38 16.99 1.45 21.76
N LEU A 39 17.26 2.57 21.07
CA LEU A 39 16.22 3.52 20.63
C LEU A 39 15.49 3.06 19.36
N PHE A 40 16.02 2.06 18.67
CA PHE A 40 15.56 1.64 17.36
C PHE A 40 15.35 0.13 17.26
N HIS A 41 14.99 -0.52 18.38
CA HIS A 41 14.51 -1.90 18.37
C HIS A 41 13.14 -2.00 17.68
N ARG A 42 13.12 -1.86 16.35
CA ARG A 42 12.03 -2.38 15.54
C ARG A 42 12.27 -3.87 15.38
N ASP A 43 11.28 -4.66 15.77
CA ASP A 43 11.27 -6.09 15.50
C ASP A 43 11.33 -6.32 13.97
N PRO A 44 12.44 -6.88 13.44
CA PRO A 44 12.58 -7.10 12.00
C PRO A 44 11.49 -8.02 11.45
N SER A 45 10.97 -8.93 12.28
CA SER A 45 9.90 -9.85 11.89
C SER A 45 8.58 -9.11 11.66
N GLN A 46 8.23 -8.15 12.51
CA GLN A 46 7.04 -7.32 12.35
C GLN A 46 7.13 -6.40 11.14
N THR A 47 8.33 -5.87 10.87
CA THR A 47 8.56 -5.03 9.69
C THR A 47 8.42 -5.85 8.41
N ALA A 48 9.02 -7.03 8.34
CA ALA A 48 8.89 -7.94 7.21
C ALA A 48 7.44 -8.40 7.02
N HIS A 49 6.73 -8.72 8.10
CA HIS A 49 5.32 -9.11 8.07
C HIS A 49 4.43 -8.01 7.49
N ARG A 50 4.61 -6.76 7.97
CA ARG A 50 3.88 -5.60 7.45
C ARG A 50 4.16 -5.36 5.97
N VAL A 51 5.43 -5.43 5.55
CA VAL A 51 5.82 -5.24 4.15
C VAL A 51 5.23 -6.32 3.26
N PHE A 52 5.24 -7.57 3.70
CA PHE A 52 4.66 -8.69 2.98
C PHE A 52 3.16 -8.45 2.70
N TRP A 53 2.38 -8.11 3.73
CA TRP A 53 0.95 -7.90 3.56
C TRP A 53 0.59 -6.64 2.76
N LEU A 54 1.39 -5.57 2.88
CA LEU A 54 1.26 -4.42 1.99
C LEU A 54 1.53 -4.81 0.53
N ALA A 55 2.62 -5.54 0.27
CA ALA A 55 2.95 -5.99 -1.08
C ALA A 55 1.87 -6.91 -1.65
N ASP A 56 1.34 -7.83 -0.84
CA ASP A 56 0.24 -8.72 -1.21
C ASP A 56 -1.05 -7.94 -1.56
N ALA A 57 -1.42 -6.94 -0.75
CA ALA A 57 -2.59 -6.09 -1.03
C ALA A 57 -2.49 -5.37 -2.39
N PHE A 58 -1.29 -4.87 -2.72
CA PHE A 58 -1.04 -4.11 -3.95
C PHE A 58 -0.65 -4.97 -5.16
N HIS A 59 -0.26 -6.23 -4.96
CA HIS A 59 0.11 -7.14 -6.05
C HIS A 59 -1.03 -7.29 -7.07
N ASN A 60 -2.25 -7.56 -6.58
CA ASN A 60 -3.43 -7.70 -7.44
C ASN A 60 -3.69 -6.42 -8.23
N LEU A 61 -3.56 -5.26 -7.58
CA LEU A 61 -3.75 -3.97 -8.23
C LEU A 61 -2.72 -3.73 -9.34
N ALA A 62 -1.46 -4.07 -9.10
CA ALA A 62 -0.40 -3.99 -10.10
C ALA A 62 -0.68 -4.89 -11.30
N LYS A 63 -1.08 -6.16 -11.06
CA LYS A 63 -1.47 -7.10 -12.12
C LYS A 63 -2.56 -6.52 -13.01
N TYR A 64 -3.67 -6.07 -12.42
CA TYR A 64 -4.79 -5.57 -13.20
C TYR A 64 -4.50 -4.21 -13.84
N SER A 65 -3.65 -3.37 -13.23
CA SER A 65 -3.18 -2.14 -13.86
C SER A 65 -2.43 -2.42 -15.18
N ALA A 66 -1.62 -3.48 -15.24
CA ALA A 66 -0.90 -3.88 -16.45
C ALA A 66 -1.83 -4.43 -17.56
N LEU A 67 -3.01 -4.92 -17.18
CA LEU A 67 -4.05 -5.43 -18.08
C LEU A 67 -5.16 -4.40 -18.36
N ASP A 68 -4.90 -3.12 -18.09
CA ASP A 68 -5.89 -2.04 -18.22
C ASP A 68 -7.22 -2.32 -17.50
N PHE A 69 -7.12 -3.01 -16.37
CA PHE A 69 -8.22 -3.43 -15.51
C PHE A 69 -9.23 -4.38 -16.17
N GLU A 70 -8.82 -5.10 -17.23
CA GLU A 70 -9.61 -6.18 -17.80
C GLU A 70 -9.83 -7.30 -16.75
N GLY A 71 -11.10 -7.66 -16.52
CA GLY A 71 -11.48 -8.67 -15.52
C GLY A 71 -11.27 -8.25 -14.06
N PHE A 72 -10.99 -6.98 -13.78
CA PHE A 72 -10.82 -6.49 -12.41
C PHE A 72 -12.14 -6.43 -11.65
N ASP A 73 -12.19 -7.11 -10.51
CA ASP A 73 -13.32 -7.09 -9.59
C ASP A 73 -12.99 -6.16 -8.40
N GLU A 74 -13.61 -4.98 -8.39
CA GLU A 74 -13.40 -3.96 -7.36
C GLU A 74 -13.78 -4.48 -5.97
N GLN A 75 -14.88 -5.22 -5.85
CA GLN A 75 -15.36 -5.68 -4.55
C GLN A 75 -14.41 -6.73 -3.98
N LYS A 76 -13.96 -7.67 -4.82
CA LYS A 76 -12.96 -8.66 -4.43
C LYS A 76 -11.64 -7.98 -4.03
N PHE A 77 -11.21 -6.97 -4.77
CA PHE A 77 -10.03 -6.18 -4.43
C PHE A 77 -10.15 -5.50 -3.06
N TRP A 78 -11.26 -4.79 -2.80
CA TRP A 78 -11.42 -4.08 -1.53
C TRP A 78 -11.56 -5.03 -0.34
N ASN A 79 -12.19 -6.20 -0.52
CA ASN A 79 -12.25 -7.23 0.52
C ASN A 79 -10.85 -7.78 0.84
N HIS A 80 -10.05 -8.08 -0.18
CA HIS A 80 -8.66 -8.50 -0.04
C HIS A 80 -7.82 -7.43 0.66
N MET A 81 -7.98 -6.16 0.26
CA MET A 81 -7.26 -5.06 0.87
C MET A 81 -7.61 -4.88 2.35
N VAL A 82 -8.88 -5.00 2.75
CA VAL A 82 -9.27 -4.97 4.17
C VAL A 82 -8.58 -6.09 4.95
N GLN A 83 -8.57 -7.30 4.41
CA GLN A 83 -7.91 -8.44 5.03
C GLN A 83 -6.40 -8.20 5.20
N SER A 84 -5.68 -7.95 4.10
CA SER A 84 -4.22 -7.77 4.15
C SER A 84 -3.81 -6.56 4.98
N MET A 85 -4.58 -5.47 4.98
CA MET A 85 -4.28 -4.30 5.83
C MET A 85 -4.50 -4.60 7.32
N GLY A 86 -5.52 -5.40 7.65
CA GLY A 86 -5.73 -5.89 9.02
C GLY A 86 -4.53 -6.69 9.53
N GLU A 87 -4.02 -7.62 8.71
CA GLU A 87 -2.82 -8.40 9.02
C GLU A 87 -1.56 -7.52 9.11
N ALA A 88 -1.47 -6.47 8.29
CA ALA A 88 -0.37 -5.52 8.32
C ALA A 88 -0.41 -4.54 9.51
N GLY A 89 -1.52 -4.49 10.27
CA GLY A 89 -1.79 -3.46 11.28
C GLY A 89 -1.89 -2.06 10.69
N VAL A 90 -2.40 -1.93 9.46
CA VAL A 90 -2.52 -0.67 8.71
C VAL A 90 -3.99 -0.31 8.56
N ASP A 91 -4.31 0.98 8.70
CA ASP A 91 -5.67 1.45 8.46
C ASP A 91 -5.99 1.51 6.94
N VAL A 92 -6.99 0.74 6.54
CA VAL A 92 -7.48 0.70 5.16
C VAL A 92 -8.26 1.96 4.77
N ASN A 93 -8.81 2.70 5.75
CA ASN A 93 -9.66 3.87 5.47
C ASN A 93 -8.89 4.96 4.74
N TRP A 94 -7.62 5.16 5.07
CA TRP A 94 -6.76 6.11 4.35
C TRP A 94 -6.71 5.83 2.84
N TYR A 95 -6.59 4.56 2.45
CA TYR A 95 -6.58 4.15 1.03
C TYR A 95 -7.96 4.35 0.37
N ARG A 96 -9.04 4.06 1.09
CA ARG A 96 -10.41 4.30 0.60
C ARG A 96 -10.68 5.78 0.40
N GLU A 97 -10.35 6.61 1.38
CA GLU A 97 -10.51 8.07 1.31
C GLU A 97 -9.68 8.66 0.20
N THR A 98 -8.42 8.22 0.06
CA THR A 98 -7.54 8.64 -1.05
C THR A 98 -8.17 8.32 -2.39
N PHE A 99 -8.67 7.10 -2.58
CA PHE A 99 -9.38 6.71 -3.79
C PHE A 99 -10.62 7.58 -4.05
N GLN A 100 -11.44 7.83 -3.02
CA GLN A 100 -12.62 8.69 -3.16
C GLN A 100 -12.28 10.15 -3.47
N ASN A 101 -11.18 10.67 -2.90
CA ASN A 101 -10.70 12.01 -3.20
C ASN A 101 -10.24 12.12 -4.65
N LEU A 102 -9.51 11.10 -5.16
CA LEU A 102 -9.07 11.04 -6.55
C LEU A 102 -10.24 11.02 -7.53
N LEU A 103 -11.34 10.33 -7.19
CA LEU A 103 -12.56 10.35 -8.02
C LEU A 103 -13.25 11.72 -8.06
N ARG A 104 -13.05 12.56 -7.04
CA ARG A 104 -13.67 13.90 -6.90
C ARG A 104 -12.84 15.04 -7.50
N GLN A 105 -11.54 14.87 -7.71
CA GLN A 105 -10.63 15.95 -8.13
C GLN A 105 -10.67 16.29 -9.63
N ASP A 106 -11.34 15.46 -10.45
CA ASP A 106 -11.47 15.65 -11.90
C ASP A 106 -12.89 16.11 -12.33
N GLU A 107 -13.61 16.83 -11.46
CA GLU A 107 -14.87 17.56 -11.78
C GLU A 107 -14.61 19.04 -12.06
#